data_AF-G0MZ31-F1
#
_entry.id   AF-G0MZ31-F1
#
_cell.length_a   1.000
_cell.length_b   1.000
_cell.length_c   1.000
_cell.angle_alpha   90.00
_cell.angle_beta   90.00
_cell.angle_gamma   90.00
#
_symmetry.space_group_name_H-M   'P 1'
#
loop_
_entity.id
_entity.type
_entity.pdbx_description
1 polymer ?
#
loop_
_entity_poly.entity_id
_entity_poly.type
_entity_poly.pdbx_seq_one_letter_code
_entity_poly.pdbx_strand_id
1 'polypeptide(L)'
;MGKDHESKHKKDKKNRKRHRSSSSEDSEYEREKQLDKRLAEERLQKKMEKQRAKEEMKANETPEEKKARRMAKKMKKDANRKAAELEDTLIPSELNYTNLNNPFNDTKLTQTFVWGKKLEKEGKSGLSQDEITRETGQRIRKNLTEAAEFKRIRDTRAAVKEDMEMMKRDADLRAGQMSDSKEREFQLDQVKERTRIRIDQGRAKAIDLLTRYIRFAEQNPYNATIPDFELSNPVEYMKSTCSSVEDYEDLVEDIKTYRDLDGWVKNETFWMDITRIAEDEIQKKSSQKTRDVHSGVEKEIQDMFKVKV
;
A
#
# COMPACT_ATOMS: atom_id res chain seq x y z
N MET A 1 -22.89 58.02 -16.29
CA MET A 1 -22.55 56.94 -15.32
C MET A 1 -23.25 55.68 -15.82
N GLY A 2 -22.69 54.48 -15.93
CA GLY A 2 -21.33 53.91 -15.87
C GLY A 2 -21.29 52.67 -16.80
N LYS A 3 -20.15 52.15 -17.28
CA LYS A 3 -19.21 51.25 -16.56
C LYS A 3 -19.89 49.95 -16.05
N ASP A 4 -19.43 48.73 -16.36
CA ASP A 4 -18.22 48.20 -17.04
C ASP A 4 -18.61 46.91 -17.86
N HIS A 5 -17.96 46.49 -18.97
CA HIS A 5 -16.68 45.74 -19.11
C HIS A 5 -16.66 44.37 -18.36
N GLU A 6 -16.03 43.25 -18.79
CA GLU A 6 -15.14 42.87 -19.92
C GLU A 6 -15.01 41.30 -19.97
N SER A 7 -14.62 40.49 -20.98
CA SER A 7 -14.23 40.57 -22.42
C SER A 7 -14.71 39.30 -23.18
N LYS A 8 -14.39 39.17 -24.49
CA LYS A 8 -13.91 37.90 -25.09
C LYS A 8 -12.75 38.17 -26.07
N HIS A 9 -11.52 37.84 -25.68
CA HIS A 9 -10.34 37.95 -26.56
C HIS A 9 -10.45 37.02 -27.80
N LYS A 10 -10.40 37.61 -29.00
CA LYS A 10 -9.97 36.89 -30.22
C LYS A 10 -8.45 36.91 -30.28
N LYS A 11 -7.82 35.77 -30.62
CA LYS A 11 -6.37 35.70 -30.86
C LYS A 11 -6.06 36.07 -32.31
N ASP A 12 -5.15 37.02 -32.51
CA ASP A 12 -4.60 37.32 -33.82
C ASP A 12 -3.84 36.13 -34.43
N LYS A 13 -3.97 35.97 -35.75
CA LYS A 13 -2.93 35.34 -36.58
C LYS A 13 -2.62 36.26 -37.76
N LYS A 14 -1.40 36.80 -37.76
CA LYS A 14 -0.93 37.78 -38.75
C LYS A 14 -1.01 37.24 -40.18
N ASN A 15 -1.68 38.00 -41.03
CA ASN A 15 -1.69 37.77 -42.47
C ASN A 15 -0.30 38.13 -43.04
N ARG A 16 0.37 37.18 -43.72
CA ARG A 16 1.67 37.41 -44.39
C ARG A 16 1.61 36.85 -45.81
N LYS A 17 1.13 37.66 -46.74
CA LYS A 17 1.29 37.40 -48.18
C LYS A 17 2.78 37.50 -48.56
N ARG A 18 3.31 36.48 -49.23
CA ARG A 18 4.44 36.58 -50.16
C ARG A 18 4.01 35.91 -51.47
N HIS A 19 4.54 36.40 -52.59
CA HIS A 19 4.03 36.07 -53.93
C HIS A 19 5.04 35.23 -54.73
N ARG A 20 4.49 34.34 -55.58
CA ARG A 20 5.07 33.80 -56.82
C ARG A 20 6.36 32.98 -56.73
N SER A 21 6.19 31.67 -56.84
CA SER A 21 6.91 30.83 -57.81
C SER A 21 5.90 29.84 -58.44
N SER A 22 6.26 29.16 -59.53
CA SER A 22 5.37 28.29 -60.31
C SER A 22 6.00 26.90 -60.50
N SER A 23 5.17 25.92 -60.87
CA SER A 23 5.56 24.59 -61.38
C SER A 23 6.34 23.67 -60.42
N SER A 24 5.63 22.93 -59.57
CA SER A 24 6.19 21.72 -58.91
C SER A 24 5.16 20.63 -58.51
N GLU A 25 3.87 20.96 -58.39
CA GLU A 25 2.85 20.09 -57.78
C GLU A 25 2.60 18.77 -58.53
N ASP A 26 2.63 18.80 -59.87
CA ASP A 26 2.45 17.61 -60.74
C ASP A 26 3.49 16.50 -60.45
N SER A 27 4.70 16.89 -60.04
CA SER A 27 5.78 15.97 -59.72
C SER A 27 5.58 15.20 -58.41
N GLU A 28 4.76 15.71 -57.49
CA GLU A 28 4.47 15.04 -56.21
C GLU A 28 3.30 14.07 -56.35
N TYR A 29 2.28 14.45 -57.12
CA TYR A 29 1.12 13.60 -57.42
C TYR A 29 1.51 12.31 -58.17
N GLU A 30 2.38 12.38 -59.18
CA GLU A 30 2.92 11.18 -59.84
C GLU A 30 3.82 10.33 -58.92
N ARG A 31 4.53 10.93 -57.95
CA ARG A 31 5.31 10.17 -56.96
C ARG A 31 4.41 9.44 -55.97
N GLU A 32 3.35 10.08 -55.48
CA GLU A 32 2.35 9.45 -54.60
C GLU A 32 1.66 8.28 -55.30
N LYS A 33 1.19 8.49 -56.54
CA LYS A 33 0.59 7.47 -57.41
C LYS A 33 1.53 6.27 -57.69
N GLN A 34 2.83 6.49 -57.83
CA GLN A 34 3.82 5.42 -57.98
C GLN A 34 4.08 4.66 -56.67
N LEU A 35 4.04 5.33 -55.52
CA LEU A 35 4.13 4.69 -54.21
C LEU A 35 2.89 3.81 -53.93
N ASP A 36 1.70 4.33 -54.23
CA ASP A 36 0.44 3.61 -54.07
C ASP A 36 0.36 2.37 -54.97
N LYS A 37 0.89 2.47 -56.20
CA LYS A 37 1.04 1.32 -57.11
C LYS A 37 1.98 0.25 -56.54
N ARG A 38 3.14 0.65 -56.00
CA ARG A 38 4.07 -0.29 -55.33
C ARG A 38 3.44 -0.94 -54.10
N LEU A 39 2.68 -0.18 -53.31
CA LEU A 39 1.92 -0.71 -52.16
C LEU A 39 0.84 -1.70 -52.59
N ALA A 40 0.16 -1.47 -53.72
CA ALA A 40 -0.79 -2.42 -54.29
C ALA A 40 -0.10 -3.70 -54.79
N GLU A 41 1.06 -3.58 -55.44
CA GLU A 41 1.89 -4.70 -55.91
C GLU A 41 2.44 -5.54 -54.74
N GLU A 42 2.95 -4.91 -53.66
CA GLU A 42 3.39 -5.61 -52.43
C GLU A 42 2.21 -6.33 -51.75
N ARG A 43 1.06 -5.64 -51.61
CA ARG A 43 -0.18 -6.24 -51.06
C ARG A 43 -0.63 -7.46 -51.88
N LEU A 44 -0.43 -7.46 -53.20
CA LEU A 44 -0.74 -8.59 -54.07
C LEU A 44 0.25 -9.75 -53.88
N GLN A 45 1.56 -9.48 -53.87
CA GLN A 45 2.59 -10.50 -53.62
C GLN A 45 2.38 -11.18 -52.26
N LYS A 46 2.21 -10.38 -51.19
CA LYS A 46 1.95 -10.84 -49.81
C LYS A 46 0.63 -11.60 -49.68
N LYS A 47 -0.34 -11.35 -50.57
CA LYS A 47 -1.60 -12.13 -50.67
C LYS A 47 -1.39 -13.49 -51.35
N MET A 48 -0.58 -13.55 -52.42
CA MET A 48 -0.23 -14.79 -53.11
C MET A 48 0.65 -15.70 -52.25
N GLU A 49 1.67 -15.15 -51.59
CA GLU A 49 2.49 -15.85 -50.59
C GLU A 49 1.61 -16.44 -49.47
N LYS A 50 0.69 -15.63 -48.92
CA LYS A 50 -0.28 -16.05 -47.89
C LYS A 50 -1.41 -16.95 -48.41
N GLN A 51 -1.46 -17.24 -49.72
CA GLN A 51 -2.24 -18.34 -50.31
C GLN A 51 -1.38 -19.60 -50.39
N ARG A 52 -0.19 -19.52 -50.98
CA ARG A 52 0.76 -20.63 -51.10
C ARG A 52 1.10 -21.27 -49.74
N ALA A 53 1.47 -20.47 -48.74
CA ALA A 53 1.76 -20.96 -47.39
C ALA A 53 0.53 -21.63 -46.71
N LYS A 54 -0.70 -21.21 -47.06
CA LYS A 54 -1.93 -21.90 -46.61
C LYS A 54 -2.23 -23.15 -47.42
N GLU A 55 -1.63 -23.35 -48.58
CA GLU A 55 -1.80 -24.54 -49.42
C GLU A 55 -0.79 -25.61 -49.04
N GLU A 56 0.47 -25.23 -48.81
CA GLU A 56 1.50 -26.06 -48.18
C GLU A 56 1.05 -26.53 -46.79
N MET A 57 0.58 -25.62 -45.92
CA MET A 57 -0.02 -25.97 -44.62
C MET A 57 -1.25 -26.89 -44.75
N LYS A 58 -1.99 -26.85 -45.86
CA LYS A 58 -3.15 -27.73 -46.12
C LYS A 58 -2.76 -29.08 -46.75
N ALA A 59 -1.59 -29.18 -47.36
CA ALA A 59 -1.04 -30.41 -47.93
C ALA A 59 -0.38 -31.28 -46.85
N ASN A 60 0.30 -30.63 -45.89
CA ASN A 60 0.96 -31.29 -44.76
C ASN A 60 0.01 -31.58 -43.57
N GLU A 61 -1.25 -31.12 -43.63
CA GLU A 61 -2.25 -31.24 -42.57
C GLU A 61 -2.70 -32.70 -42.34
N THR A 62 -2.57 -33.20 -41.12
CA THR A 62 -2.96 -34.58 -40.78
C THR A 62 -4.48 -34.80 -40.91
N PRO A 63 -4.97 -36.03 -41.15
CA PRO A 63 -6.42 -36.28 -41.30
C PRO A 63 -7.24 -35.95 -40.05
N GLU A 64 -6.62 -35.89 -38.88
CA GLU A 64 -7.25 -35.50 -37.61
C GLU A 64 -7.28 -33.97 -37.43
N GLU A 65 -6.16 -33.28 -37.66
CA GLU A 65 -6.08 -31.82 -37.69
C GLU A 65 -7.04 -31.21 -38.73
N LYS A 66 -7.21 -31.88 -39.88
CA LYS A 66 -8.20 -31.58 -40.92
C LYS A 66 -9.64 -31.73 -40.45
N LYS A 67 -9.93 -32.60 -39.46
CA LYS A 67 -11.23 -32.63 -38.74
C LYS A 67 -11.31 -31.47 -37.74
N ALA A 68 -10.27 -31.22 -36.95
CA ALA A 68 -10.22 -30.12 -36.00
C ALA A 68 -10.46 -28.76 -36.67
N ARG A 69 -9.81 -28.48 -37.81
CA ARG A 69 -10.02 -27.24 -38.59
C ARG A 69 -11.43 -27.14 -39.17
N ARG A 70 -12.05 -28.27 -39.56
CA ARG A 70 -13.47 -28.31 -39.98
C ARG A 70 -14.41 -28.01 -38.81
N MET A 71 -14.14 -28.57 -37.62
CA MET A 71 -14.88 -28.28 -36.40
C MET A 71 -14.72 -26.83 -35.97
N ALA A 72 -13.50 -26.28 -35.93
CA ALA A 72 -13.25 -24.86 -35.65
C ALA A 72 -13.96 -23.93 -36.65
N LYS A 73 -13.97 -24.27 -37.96
CA LYS A 73 -14.74 -23.51 -38.96
C LYS A 73 -16.26 -23.63 -38.75
N LYS A 74 -16.78 -24.80 -38.32
CA LYS A 74 -18.20 -24.99 -37.98
C LYS A 74 -18.57 -24.17 -36.73
N MET A 75 -17.80 -24.28 -35.66
CA MET A 75 -17.99 -23.53 -34.41
C MET A 75 -17.89 -22.03 -34.63
N LYS A 76 -16.93 -21.55 -35.44
CA LYS A 76 -16.86 -20.12 -35.79
C LYS A 76 -18.04 -19.67 -36.66
N LYS A 77 -18.55 -20.50 -37.59
CA LYS A 77 -19.77 -20.17 -38.35
C LYS A 77 -21.00 -20.14 -37.43
N ASP A 78 -21.11 -21.05 -36.47
CA ASP A 78 -22.22 -21.09 -35.51
C ASP A 78 -22.16 -19.92 -34.52
N ALA A 79 -20.98 -19.58 -34.01
CA ALA A 79 -20.74 -18.40 -33.18
C ALA A 79 -21.03 -17.09 -33.94
N ASN A 80 -20.60 -16.97 -35.21
CA ASN A 80 -20.98 -15.83 -36.06
C ASN A 80 -22.49 -15.76 -36.32
N ARG A 81 -23.18 -16.91 -36.47
CA ARG A 81 -24.65 -16.95 -36.61
C ARG A 81 -25.33 -16.48 -35.32
N LYS A 82 -24.97 -17.06 -34.17
CA LYS A 82 -25.49 -16.66 -32.86
C LYS A 82 -25.19 -15.20 -32.53
N ALA A 83 -24.01 -14.70 -32.92
CA ALA A 83 -23.67 -13.30 -32.75
C ALA A 83 -24.50 -12.37 -33.64
N ALA A 84 -24.91 -12.81 -34.84
CA ALA A 84 -25.82 -12.07 -35.73
C ALA A 84 -27.29 -12.16 -35.26
N GLU A 85 -27.71 -13.31 -34.74
CA GLU A 85 -29.01 -13.54 -34.09
C GLU A 85 -29.17 -12.65 -32.85
N LEU A 86 -28.10 -12.52 -32.05
CA LEU A 86 -27.97 -11.55 -30.95
C LEU A 86 -27.77 -10.09 -31.44
N GLU A 87 -27.48 -9.88 -32.72
CA GLU A 87 -27.37 -8.54 -33.35
C GLU A 87 -28.75 -8.01 -33.75
N ASP A 88 -29.68 -8.90 -34.06
CA ASP A 88 -31.06 -8.59 -34.41
C ASP A 88 -31.93 -8.37 -33.15
N THR A 89 -31.70 -9.14 -32.08
CA THR A 89 -32.39 -8.95 -30.79
C THR A 89 -31.86 -7.71 -30.05
N LEU A 90 -32.61 -6.60 -30.10
CA LEU A 90 -32.30 -5.38 -29.34
C LEU A 90 -32.65 -5.48 -27.83
N ILE A 91 -33.41 -6.51 -27.43
CA ILE A 91 -33.74 -6.78 -26.02
C ILE A 91 -32.53 -7.42 -25.32
N PRO A 92 -32.11 -6.92 -24.13
CA PRO A 92 -31.07 -7.56 -23.32
C PRO A 92 -31.37 -9.01 -22.98
N SER A 93 -30.39 -9.91 -23.15
CA SER A 93 -30.54 -11.35 -22.90
C SER A 93 -31.05 -11.71 -21.50
N GLU A 94 -30.70 -10.89 -20.51
CA GLU A 94 -31.12 -10.95 -19.10
C GLU A 94 -32.65 -10.95 -18.90
N LEU A 95 -33.42 -10.43 -19.87
CA LEU A 95 -34.88 -10.28 -19.75
C LEU A 95 -35.67 -11.50 -20.23
N ASN A 96 -35.04 -12.43 -20.97
CA ASN A 96 -35.60 -13.70 -21.47
C ASN A 96 -36.96 -13.68 -22.23
N TYR A 97 -37.63 -12.55 -22.37
CA TYR A 97 -38.91 -12.44 -23.07
C TYR A 97 -38.78 -12.62 -24.58
N THR A 98 -39.80 -13.23 -25.19
CA THR A 98 -39.92 -13.39 -26.65
C THR A 98 -41.35 -13.12 -27.08
N ASN A 99 -41.63 -12.98 -28.38
CA ASN A 99 -43.01 -12.81 -28.88
C ASN A 99 -43.94 -13.99 -28.54
N LEU A 100 -43.39 -15.16 -28.17
CA LEU A 100 -44.13 -16.36 -27.75
C LEU A 100 -44.23 -16.50 -26.21
N ASN A 101 -43.39 -15.77 -25.47
CA ASN A 101 -43.35 -15.76 -24.01
C ASN A 101 -43.37 -14.30 -23.53
N ASN A 102 -44.54 -13.66 -23.70
CA ASN A 102 -44.77 -12.26 -23.34
C ASN A 102 -45.91 -12.14 -22.30
N PRO A 103 -45.64 -11.73 -21.05
CA PRO A 103 -46.68 -11.56 -20.02
C PRO A 103 -47.62 -10.37 -20.30
N PHE A 104 -47.27 -9.46 -21.22
CA PHE A 104 -48.09 -8.30 -21.58
C PHE A 104 -49.11 -8.57 -22.71
N ASN A 105 -49.23 -9.83 -23.17
CA ASN A 105 -50.18 -10.27 -24.18
C ASN A 105 -50.07 -9.55 -25.56
N ASP A 106 -48.94 -8.88 -25.82
CA ASP A 106 -48.61 -8.28 -27.11
C ASP A 106 -47.89 -9.30 -28.01
N THR A 107 -48.22 -9.27 -29.30
CA THR A 107 -47.70 -10.18 -30.33
C THR A 107 -46.36 -9.73 -30.93
N LYS A 108 -45.92 -8.51 -30.62
CA LYS A 108 -44.79 -7.84 -31.30
C LYS A 108 -43.72 -7.28 -30.34
N LEU A 109 -43.58 -7.84 -29.15
CA LEU A 109 -42.66 -7.38 -28.11
C LEU A 109 -41.21 -7.14 -28.59
N THR A 110 -40.70 -7.97 -29.52
CA THR A 110 -39.33 -7.79 -30.08
C THR A 110 -39.23 -6.72 -31.16
N GLN A 111 -40.33 -6.16 -31.64
CA GLN A 111 -40.32 -5.09 -32.65
C GLN A 111 -40.10 -3.74 -31.97
N THR A 112 -39.09 -2.98 -32.42
CA THR A 112 -38.79 -1.68 -31.85
C THR A 112 -39.88 -0.66 -32.18
N PHE A 113 -40.43 0.01 -31.17
CA PHE A 113 -41.33 1.14 -31.39
C PHE A 113 -40.64 2.26 -32.19
N VAL A 114 -41.30 2.74 -33.26
CA VAL A 114 -40.77 3.77 -34.14
C VAL A 114 -41.67 5.01 -34.14
N TRP A 115 -41.09 6.13 -33.74
CA TRP A 115 -41.81 7.41 -33.62
C TRP A 115 -41.82 8.16 -34.97
N GLY A 116 -42.79 7.85 -35.83
CA GLY A 116 -42.89 8.42 -37.19
C GLY A 116 -42.77 9.96 -37.25
N LYS A 117 -43.52 10.70 -36.42
CA LYS A 117 -43.44 12.17 -36.33
C LYS A 117 -42.05 12.70 -35.94
N LYS A 118 -41.21 11.91 -35.27
CA LYS A 118 -39.83 12.27 -34.95
C LYS A 118 -38.91 12.02 -36.15
N LEU A 119 -39.05 10.89 -36.84
CA LEU A 119 -38.30 10.62 -38.09
C LEU A 119 -38.59 11.65 -39.18
N GLU A 120 -39.86 12.03 -39.33
CA GLU A 120 -40.31 13.10 -40.23
C GLU A 120 -39.62 14.43 -39.89
N LYS A 121 -39.59 14.81 -38.61
CA LYS A 121 -38.87 16.00 -38.13
C LYS A 121 -37.35 15.92 -38.24
N GLU A 122 -36.76 14.72 -38.18
CA GLU A 122 -35.34 14.46 -38.42
C GLU A 122 -34.99 14.30 -39.92
N GLY A 123 -35.96 14.46 -40.83
CA GLY A 123 -35.75 14.32 -42.29
C GLY A 123 -35.49 12.88 -42.77
N LYS A 124 -35.77 11.89 -41.91
CA LYS A 124 -35.47 10.46 -42.09
C LYS A 124 -36.69 9.60 -42.46
N SER A 125 -37.83 10.22 -42.78
CA SER A 125 -39.08 9.52 -43.13
C SER A 125 -39.00 8.63 -44.37
N GLY A 126 -37.96 8.76 -45.20
CA GLY A 126 -37.73 7.92 -46.38
C GLY A 126 -36.82 6.70 -46.18
N LEU A 127 -36.27 6.47 -44.99
CA LEU A 127 -35.44 5.29 -44.71
C LEU A 127 -36.31 4.04 -44.44
N SER A 128 -35.76 2.86 -44.71
CA SER A 128 -36.42 1.60 -44.35
C SER A 128 -36.54 1.47 -42.82
N GLN A 129 -37.65 0.91 -42.35
CA GLN A 129 -37.85 0.50 -40.95
C GLN A 129 -36.66 -0.31 -40.41
N ASP A 130 -36.07 -1.16 -41.26
CA ASP A 130 -34.93 -2.04 -40.97
C ASP A 130 -33.59 -1.29 -40.85
N GLU A 131 -33.44 -0.15 -41.54
CA GLU A 131 -32.27 0.72 -41.36
C GLU A 131 -32.39 1.53 -40.07
N ILE A 132 -33.62 1.93 -39.73
CA ILE A 132 -33.94 2.70 -38.51
C ILE A 132 -33.72 1.84 -37.26
N THR A 133 -34.15 0.57 -37.26
CA THR A 133 -33.86 -0.38 -36.17
C THR A 133 -32.35 -0.57 -36.01
N ARG A 134 -31.62 -0.79 -37.11
CA ARG A 134 -30.17 -1.03 -37.10
C ARG A 134 -29.36 0.19 -36.66
N GLU A 135 -29.68 1.40 -37.12
CA GLU A 135 -29.02 2.63 -36.66
C GLU A 135 -29.26 2.85 -35.15
N THR A 136 -30.51 2.62 -34.70
CA THR A 136 -30.87 2.74 -33.28
C THR A 136 -30.16 1.71 -32.41
N GLY A 137 -30.07 0.46 -32.87
CA GLY A 137 -29.32 -0.60 -32.20
C GLY A 137 -27.83 -0.33 -32.11
N GLN A 138 -27.20 0.16 -33.19
CA GLN A 138 -25.80 0.59 -33.18
C GLN A 138 -25.56 1.75 -32.20
N ARG A 139 -26.51 2.69 -32.08
CA ARG A 139 -26.45 3.81 -31.12
C ARG A 139 -26.55 3.32 -29.67
N ILE A 140 -27.47 2.40 -29.38
CA ILE A 140 -27.62 1.80 -28.06
C ILE A 140 -26.38 1.00 -27.67
N ARG A 141 -25.78 0.23 -28.59
CA ARG A 141 -24.52 -0.48 -28.33
C ARG A 141 -23.36 0.45 -28.02
N LYS A 142 -23.19 1.55 -28.76
CA LYS A 142 -22.16 2.57 -28.49
C LYS A 142 -22.31 3.16 -27.09
N ASN A 143 -23.52 3.63 -26.74
CA ASN A 143 -23.82 4.10 -25.40
C ASN A 143 -23.51 3.05 -24.30
N LEU A 144 -23.81 1.77 -24.55
CA LEU A 144 -23.56 0.68 -23.60
C LEU A 144 -22.06 0.37 -23.44
N THR A 145 -21.29 0.38 -24.53
CA THR A 145 -19.83 0.21 -24.47
C THR A 145 -19.16 1.40 -23.79
N GLU A 146 -19.57 2.62 -24.12
CA GLU A 146 -19.07 3.85 -23.49
C GLU A 146 -19.38 3.85 -21.98
N ALA A 147 -20.61 3.48 -21.58
CA ALA A 147 -20.99 3.35 -20.18
C ALA A 147 -20.17 2.27 -19.43
N ALA A 148 -19.86 1.14 -20.08
CA ALA A 148 -19.02 0.09 -19.50
C ALA A 148 -17.55 0.55 -19.35
N GLU A 149 -17.03 1.35 -20.28
CA GLU A 149 -15.71 1.97 -20.17
C GLU A 149 -15.68 3.04 -19.06
N PHE A 150 -16.67 3.92 -18.98
CA PHE A 150 -16.79 4.89 -17.88
C PHE A 150 -16.90 4.21 -16.51
N LYS A 151 -17.63 3.10 -16.40
CA LYS A 151 -17.65 2.28 -15.17
C LYS A 151 -16.25 1.75 -14.86
N ARG A 152 -15.58 1.10 -15.82
CA ARG A 152 -14.21 0.59 -15.63
C ARG A 152 -13.21 1.67 -15.20
N ILE A 153 -13.26 2.85 -15.80
CA ILE A 153 -12.40 4.00 -15.44
C ILE A 153 -12.70 4.50 -14.02
N ARG A 154 -13.96 4.47 -13.59
CA ARG A 154 -14.35 4.80 -12.21
C ARG A 154 -13.84 3.76 -11.22
N ASP A 155 -14.03 2.48 -11.54
CA ASP A 155 -13.66 1.35 -10.67
C ASP A 155 -12.13 1.24 -10.52
N THR A 156 -11.35 1.40 -11.61
CA THR A 156 -9.87 1.42 -11.52
C THR A 156 -9.35 2.66 -10.80
N ARG A 157 -9.99 3.84 -10.97
CA ARG A 157 -9.62 5.04 -10.20
C ARG A 157 -9.94 4.91 -8.72
N ALA A 158 -10.97 4.15 -8.35
CA ALA A 158 -11.27 3.82 -6.96
C ALA A 158 -10.19 2.88 -6.38
N ALA A 159 -9.89 1.78 -7.06
CA ALA A 159 -8.84 0.83 -6.65
C ALA A 159 -7.47 1.51 -6.50
N VAL A 160 -7.02 2.30 -7.47
CA VAL A 160 -5.74 3.03 -7.39
C VAL A 160 -5.71 4.03 -6.23
N LYS A 161 -6.85 4.62 -5.84
CA LYS A 161 -6.93 5.48 -4.64
C LYS A 161 -6.85 4.66 -3.36
N GLU A 162 -7.49 3.50 -3.32
CA GLU A 162 -7.46 2.57 -2.18
C GLU A 162 -6.06 1.98 -1.96
N ASP A 163 -5.40 1.51 -3.02
CA ASP A 163 -4.01 1.04 -3.01
C ASP A 163 -3.04 2.12 -2.51
N MET A 164 -3.17 3.37 -3.02
CA MET A 164 -2.36 4.50 -2.56
C MET A 164 -2.61 4.87 -1.09
N GLU A 165 -3.85 4.72 -0.60
CA GLU A 165 -4.15 4.92 0.82
C GLU A 165 -3.63 3.78 1.70
N MET A 166 -3.70 2.52 1.25
CA MET A 166 -3.09 1.39 1.95
C MET A 166 -1.57 1.55 2.01
N MET A 167 -0.92 1.86 0.88
CA MET A 167 0.51 2.12 0.83
C MET A 167 0.92 3.31 1.73
N LYS A 168 0.07 4.33 1.87
CA LYS A 168 0.31 5.42 2.83
C LYS A 168 0.21 4.93 4.28
N ARG A 169 -0.85 4.18 4.65
CA ARG A 169 -1.00 3.61 6.01
C ARG A 169 0.19 2.73 6.37
N ASP A 170 0.64 1.88 5.44
CA ASP A 170 1.84 1.05 5.59
C ASP A 170 3.11 1.88 5.80
N ALA A 171 3.29 2.96 5.04
CA ALA A 171 4.42 3.87 5.20
C ALA A 171 4.37 4.62 6.53
N ASP A 172 3.21 5.14 6.93
CA ASP A 172 2.99 5.83 8.20
C ASP A 172 3.27 4.88 9.40
N LEU A 173 2.81 3.62 9.34
CA LEU A 173 3.07 2.59 10.37
C LEU A 173 4.55 2.24 10.49
N ARG A 174 5.25 2.03 9.36
CA ARG A 174 6.70 1.76 9.37
C ARG A 174 7.49 2.99 9.84
N ALA A 175 7.05 4.19 9.51
CA ALA A 175 7.66 5.42 10.01
C ALA A 175 7.51 5.54 11.54
N GLY A 176 6.35 5.16 12.09
CA GLY A 176 6.10 5.02 13.53
C GLY A 176 7.09 4.05 14.19
N GLN A 177 7.13 2.80 13.73
CA GLN A 177 8.06 1.78 14.28
C GLN A 177 9.53 2.22 14.24
N MET A 178 9.96 2.91 13.17
CA MET A 178 11.31 3.45 13.06
C MET A 178 11.55 4.69 13.93
N SER A 179 10.48 5.39 14.35
CA SER A 179 10.53 6.47 15.34
C SER A 179 10.65 5.89 16.75
N ASP A 180 9.76 4.96 17.12
CA ASP A 180 9.76 4.27 18.42
C ASP A 180 11.13 3.61 18.72
N SER A 181 11.75 3.04 17.68
CA SER A 181 13.08 2.41 17.80
C SER A 181 14.18 3.44 18.11
N LYS A 182 14.19 4.56 17.37
CA LYS A 182 15.15 5.66 17.58
C LYS A 182 14.92 6.40 18.89
N GLU A 183 13.68 6.46 19.35
CA GLU A 183 13.33 7.05 20.63
C GLU A 183 13.90 6.23 21.78
N ARG A 184 13.83 4.89 21.72
CA ARG A 184 14.53 4.00 22.67
C ARG A 184 16.06 4.15 22.62
N GLU A 185 16.65 4.21 21.43
CA GLU A 185 18.09 4.48 21.26
C GLU A 185 18.49 5.81 21.93
N PHE A 186 17.74 6.87 21.67
CA PHE A 186 17.97 8.18 22.29
C PHE A 186 17.77 8.15 23.82
N GLN A 187 16.77 7.43 24.33
CA GLN A 187 16.53 7.28 25.77
C GLN A 187 17.66 6.51 26.46
N LEU A 188 18.20 5.46 25.82
CA LEU A 188 19.38 4.74 26.27
C LEU A 188 20.63 5.63 26.32
N ASP A 189 20.86 6.45 25.30
CA ASP A 189 21.97 7.41 25.26
C ASP A 189 21.80 8.54 26.30
N GLN A 190 20.57 9.03 26.50
CA GLN A 190 20.26 9.98 27.59
C GLN A 190 20.54 9.38 28.97
N VAL A 191 20.22 8.11 29.21
CA VAL A 191 20.57 7.42 30.46
C VAL A 191 22.09 7.32 30.60
N LYS A 192 22.82 6.93 29.54
CA LYS A 192 24.28 6.77 29.56
C LYS A 192 25.02 8.10 29.83
N GLU A 193 24.64 9.20 29.19
CA GLU A 193 25.24 10.51 29.45
C GLU A 193 24.77 11.11 30.80
N ARG A 194 23.53 10.86 31.25
CA ARG A 194 23.08 11.23 32.60
C ARG A 194 23.88 10.50 33.69
N THR A 195 24.16 9.21 33.49
CA THR A 195 25.03 8.40 34.35
C THR A 195 26.44 8.96 34.42
N ARG A 196 27.05 9.26 33.27
CA ARG A 196 28.37 9.91 33.18
C ARG A 196 28.41 11.23 33.95
N ILE A 197 27.48 12.15 33.68
CA ILE A 197 27.42 13.47 34.32
C ILE A 197 27.23 13.36 35.84
N ARG A 198 26.48 12.37 36.34
CA ARG A 198 26.35 12.13 37.79
C ARG A 198 27.65 11.64 38.43
N ILE A 199 28.39 10.77 37.76
CA ILE A 199 29.71 10.28 38.21
C ILE A 199 30.72 11.43 38.24
N ASP A 200 30.82 12.20 37.15
CA ASP A 200 31.72 13.35 37.04
C ASP A 200 31.40 14.46 38.07
N GLN A 201 30.15 14.54 38.52
CA GLN A 201 29.68 15.46 39.57
C GLN A 201 29.72 14.87 40.99
N GLY A 202 30.30 13.68 41.20
CA GLY A 202 30.45 13.06 42.52
C GLY A 202 29.14 12.64 43.20
N ARG A 203 28.05 12.50 42.44
CA ARG A 203 26.68 12.25 42.93
C ARG A 203 26.01 11.05 42.24
N ALA A 204 26.80 10.01 42.00
CA ALA A 204 26.35 8.77 41.37
C ALA A 204 25.33 8.03 42.24
N LYS A 205 24.22 7.58 41.63
CA LYS A 205 23.38 6.50 42.18
C LYS A 205 24.12 5.16 42.09
N ALA A 206 23.65 4.16 42.82
CA ALA A 206 24.14 2.78 42.70
C ALA A 206 24.04 2.26 41.25
N ILE A 207 22.94 2.54 40.52
CA ILE A 207 22.79 2.18 39.10
C ILE A 207 23.90 2.78 38.21
N ASP A 208 24.35 4.01 38.49
CA ASP A 208 25.39 4.67 37.70
C ASP A 208 26.74 3.98 37.89
N LEU A 209 27.06 3.63 39.14
CA LEU A 209 28.27 2.89 39.49
C LEU A 209 28.25 1.48 38.89
N LEU A 210 27.13 0.76 38.99
CA LEU A 210 26.96 -0.58 38.39
C LEU A 210 27.09 -0.55 36.86
N THR A 211 26.50 0.46 36.20
CA THR A 211 26.66 0.70 34.75
C THR A 211 28.12 0.95 34.37
N ARG A 212 28.93 1.56 35.26
CA ARG A 212 30.37 1.76 35.06
C ARG A 212 31.15 0.43 34.96
N TYR A 213 30.77 -0.60 35.73
CA TYR A 213 31.37 -1.94 35.64
C TYR A 213 31.10 -2.59 34.29
N ILE A 214 29.83 -2.56 33.83
CA ILE A 214 29.45 -3.09 32.52
C ILE A 214 30.23 -2.36 31.41
N ARG A 215 30.23 -1.03 31.42
CA ARG A 215 30.97 -0.22 30.44
C ARG A 215 32.47 -0.54 30.44
N PHE A 216 33.08 -0.78 31.60
CA PHE A 216 34.49 -1.17 31.67
C PHE A 216 34.73 -2.58 31.10
N ALA A 217 33.88 -3.56 31.43
CA ALA A 217 33.97 -4.93 30.92
C ALA A 217 33.75 -5.02 29.40
N GLU A 218 32.78 -4.28 28.85
CA GLU A 218 32.53 -4.20 27.40
C GLU A 218 33.69 -3.52 26.66
N GLN A 219 34.34 -2.53 27.26
CA GLN A 219 35.45 -1.78 26.64
C GLN A 219 36.82 -2.45 26.81
N ASN A 220 37.02 -3.30 27.83
CA ASN A 220 38.28 -3.99 28.08
C ASN A 220 38.14 -5.53 28.23
N PRO A 221 37.67 -6.28 27.20
CA PRO A 221 37.60 -7.75 27.28
C PRO A 221 38.94 -8.46 27.49
N TYR A 222 40.07 -7.75 27.29
CA TYR A 222 41.43 -8.31 27.29
C TYR A 222 42.42 -7.52 28.18
N ASN A 223 41.98 -7.02 29.34
CA ASN A 223 42.83 -6.60 30.48
C ASN A 223 44.10 -5.78 30.16
N ALA A 224 44.01 -4.74 29.31
CA ALA A 224 45.14 -3.91 28.90
C ALA A 224 45.12 -2.47 29.45
N THR A 225 43.97 -1.99 29.93
CA THR A 225 43.80 -0.61 30.44
C THR A 225 43.51 -0.63 31.93
N ILE A 226 44.27 0.15 32.70
CA ILE A 226 43.96 0.43 34.11
C ILE A 226 42.62 1.19 34.15
N PRO A 227 41.64 0.84 35.01
CA PRO A 227 40.40 1.60 35.08
C PRO A 227 40.66 3.05 35.55
N ASP A 228 39.96 4.03 34.99
CA ASP A 228 39.99 5.44 35.44
C ASP A 228 39.28 5.66 36.80
N PHE A 229 39.27 4.63 37.67
CA PHE A 229 38.59 4.58 38.96
C PHE A 229 39.09 3.43 39.83
N GLU A 230 38.90 3.57 41.13
CA GLU A 230 39.07 2.49 42.09
C GLU A 230 38.02 1.40 41.84
N LEU A 231 38.46 0.15 41.69
CA LEU A 231 37.59 -0.99 41.34
C LEU A 231 37.15 -1.74 42.62
N SER A 232 36.33 -1.07 43.45
CA SER A 232 35.78 -1.65 44.69
C SER A 232 34.77 -2.80 44.41
N ASN A 233 34.23 -3.45 45.43
CA ASN A 233 33.20 -4.47 45.20
C ASN A 233 31.86 -3.81 44.77
N PRO A 234 31.17 -4.28 43.72
CA PRO A 234 29.82 -3.80 43.38
C PRO A 234 28.82 -3.86 44.54
N VAL A 235 28.97 -4.82 45.47
CA VAL A 235 28.15 -4.93 46.68
C VAL A 235 28.50 -3.88 47.74
N GLU A 236 29.76 -3.42 47.80
CA GLU A 236 30.17 -2.30 48.67
C GLU A 236 29.55 -1.00 48.18
N TYR A 237 29.53 -0.75 46.86
CA TYR A 237 28.87 0.44 46.28
C TYR A 237 27.36 0.47 46.49
N MET A 238 26.67 -0.67 46.36
CA MET A 238 25.26 -0.74 46.76
C MET A 238 25.09 -0.38 48.25
N LYS A 239 25.97 -0.87 49.12
CA LYS A 239 25.89 -0.63 50.58
C LYS A 239 26.32 0.78 51.01
N SER A 240 27.19 1.46 50.27
CA SER A 240 27.55 2.86 50.51
C SER A 240 26.51 3.84 49.98
N THR A 241 25.81 3.51 48.89
CA THR A 241 24.90 4.44 48.20
C THR A 241 23.43 4.23 48.58
N CYS A 242 23.00 2.99 48.87
CA CYS A 242 21.63 2.68 49.27
C CYS A 242 21.55 2.49 50.80
N SER A 243 21.05 3.50 51.50
CA SER A 243 21.00 3.57 52.98
C SER A 243 19.60 3.30 53.54
N SER A 244 18.54 3.74 52.87
CA SER A 244 17.14 3.38 53.17
C SER A 244 16.81 1.94 52.73
N VAL A 245 15.54 1.54 52.87
CA VAL A 245 14.93 0.45 52.10
C VAL A 245 14.51 0.98 50.73
N GLU A 246 13.94 2.19 50.70
CA GLU A 246 13.48 2.89 49.50
C GLU A 246 14.59 2.95 48.43
N ASP A 247 15.83 3.27 48.82
CA ASP A 247 16.99 3.33 47.90
C ASP A 247 17.29 2.00 47.16
N TYR A 248 16.91 0.85 47.73
CA TYR A 248 17.05 -0.45 47.07
C TYR A 248 15.84 -0.76 46.18
N GLU A 249 14.64 -0.31 46.56
CA GLU A 249 13.43 -0.40 45.72
C GLU A 249 13.60 0.47 44.46
N ASP A 250 14.07 1.71 44.63
CA ASP A 250 14.49 2.66 43.59
C ASP A 250 15.56 2.04 42.67
N LEU A 251 16.54 1.33 43.24
CA LEU A 251 17.58 0.63 42.47
C LEU A 251 17.01 -0.53 41.66
N VAL A 252 16.10 -1.33 42.23
CA VAL A 252 15.44 -2.44 41.54
C VAL A 252 14.54 -1.95 40.40
N GLU A 253 14.01 -0.71 40.47
CA GLU A 253 13.29 -0.08 39.34
C GLU A 253 14.22 0.57 38.30
N ASP A 254 15.28 1.27 38.72
CA ASP A 254 16.34 1.76 37.82
C ASP A 254 16.98 0.60 37.02
N ILE A 255 17.19 -0.59 37.62
CA ILE A 255 17.69 -1.79 36.93
C ILE A 255 16.70 -2.33 35.89
N LYS A 256 15.40 -2.40 36.21
CA LYS A 256 14.37 -2.85 35.25
C LYS A 256 14.35 -1.94 34.03
N THR A 257 14.27 -0.63 34.23
CA THR A 257 14.23 0.36 33.14
C THR A 257 15.52 0.37 32.32
N TYR A 258 16.69 0.17 32.94
CA TYR A 258 17.95 0.00 32.22
C TYR A 258 17.93 -1.25 31.31
N ARG A 259 17.50 -2.41 31.82
CA ARG A 259 17.42 -3.67 31.06
C ARG A 259 16.43 -3.58 29.88
N ASP A 260 15.31 -2.88 30.06
CA ASP A 260 14.32 -2.64 29.00
C ASP A 260 14.85 -1.72 27.88
N LEU A 261 15.86 -0.88 28.15
CA LEU A 261 16.49 0.02 27.18
C LEU A 261 17.75 -0.56 26.50
N ASP A 262 18.67 -1.17 27.25
CA ASP A 262 19.96 -1.68 26.71
C ASP A 262 19.84 -3.08 26.07
N GLY A 263 18.71 -3.75 26.30
CA GLY A 263 18.34 -5.02 25.69
C GLY A 263 18.59 -6.24 26.58
N TRP A 264 17.51 -7.00 26.86
CA TRP A 264 17.46 -8.09 27.85
C TRP A 264 18.54 -9.18 27.74
N VAL A 265 19.16 -9.38 26.57
CA VAL A 265 20.20 -10.42 26.35
C VAL A 265 21.57 -10.00 26.87
N LYS A 266 21.83 -8.70 27.08
CA LYS A 266 23.13 -8.21 27.55
C LYS A 266 23.23 -8.24 29.07
N ASN A 267 24.30 -8.83 29.59
CA ASN A 267 24.68 -8.77 31.00
C ASN A 267 23.55 -9.21 31.96
N GLU A 268 22.64 -10.08 31.49
CA GLU A 268 21.41 -10.47 32.17
C GLU A 268 21.70 -11.08 33.55
N THR A 269 22.67 -11.99 33.63
CA THR A 269 23.11 -12.64 34.88
C THR A 269 23.58 -11.62 35.91
N PHE A 270 24.43 -10.66 35.51
CA PHE A 270 24.88 -9.58 36.40
C PHE A 270 23.70 -8.76 36.94
N TRP A 271 22.75 -8.37 36.09
CA TRP A 271 21.57 -7.64 36.56
C TRP A 271 20.65 -8.49 37.43
N MET A 272 20.51 -9.79 37.17
CA MET A 272 19.75 -10.72 38.03
C MET A 272 20.41 -10.89 39.40
N ASP A 273 21.72 -11.14 39.45
CA ASP A 273 22.48 -11.32 40.70
C ASP A 273 22.44 -10.05 41.56
N ILE A 274 22.63 -8.87 40.94
CA ILE A 274 22.53 -7.57 41.60
C ILE A 274 21.11 -7.30 42.11
N THR A 275 20.07 -7.61 41.31
CA THR A 275 18.66 -7.51 41.75
C THR A 275 18.41 -8.43 42.95
N ARG A 276 18.90 -9.67 42.90
CA ARG A 276 18.76 -10.68 43.95
C ARG A 276 19.42 -10.24 45.27
N ILE A 277 20.58 -9.58 45.19
CA ILE A 277 21.27 -9.00 46.36
C ILE A 277 20.49 -7.80 46.92
N ALA A 278 19.94 -6.93 46.07
CA ALA A 278 19.10 -5.81 46.51
C ALA A 278 17.82 -6.28 47.22
N GLU A 279 17.13 -7.29 46.66
CA GLU A 279 15.98 -7.95 47.29
C GLU A 279 16.33 -8.52 48.67
N ASP A 280 17.47 -9.20 48.81
CA ASP A 280 17.90 -9.81 50.07
C ASP A 280 18.26 -8.76 51.13
N GLU A 281 18.90 -7.65 50.75
CA GLU A 281 19.14 -6.52 51.66
C GLU A 281 17.85 -5.77 52.06
N ILE A 282 16.84 -5.67 51.17
CA ILE A 282 15.47 -5.23 51.54
C ILE A 282 14.86 -6.16 52.58
N GLN A 283 14.90 -7.48 52.36
CA GLN A 283 14.34 -8.48 53.27
C GLN A 283 15.07 -8.48 54.63
N LYS A 284 16.40 -8.31 54.65
CA LYS A 284 17.20 -8.13 55.86
C LYS A 284 16.79 -6.89 56.64
N LYS A 285 16.72 -5.71 56.00
CA LYS A 285 16.33 -4.45 56.67
C LYS A 285 14.89 -4.49 57.18
N SER A 286 13.96 -5.08 56.41
CA SER A 286 12.57 -5.31 56.85
C SER A 286 12.50 -6.25 58.07
N SER A 287 13.23 -7.37 58.02
CA SER A 287 13.33 -8.33 59.14
C SER A 287 14.04 -7.76 60.37
N GLN A 288 14.98 -6.83 60.19
CA GLN A 288 15.61 -6.11 61.29
C GLN A 288 14.63 -5.12 61.92
N LYS A 289 13.92 -4.33 61.11
CA LYS A 289 12.89 -3.37 61.58
C LYS A 289 11.80 -4.05 62.41
N THR A 290 11.34 -5.24 62.03
CA THR A 290 10.37 -6.01 62.84
C THR A 290 10.98 -6.55 64.13
N ARG A 291 12.21 -7.09 64.10
CA ARG A 291 12.94 -7.52 65.31
C ARG A 291 13.20 -6.38 66.29
N ASP A 292 13.57 -5.21 65.79
CA ASP A 292 13.84 -4.02 66.62
C ASP A 292 12.54 -3.58 67.32
N VAL A 293 11.40 -3.54 66.60
CA VAL A 293 10.07 -3.28 67.19
C VAL A 293 9.71 -4.33 68.25
N HIS A 294 9.89 -5.62 67.97
CA HIS A 294 9.64 -6.67 68.96
C HIS A 294 10.52 -6.51 70.21
N SER A 295 11.81 -6.16 70.06
CA SER A 295 12.72 -5.93 71.19
C SER A 295 12.39 -4.65 71.98
N GLY A 296 11.81 -3.64 71.33
CA GLY A 296 11.31 -2.42 71.97
C GLY A 296 10.10 -2.71 72.85
N VAL A 297 9.11 -3.43 72.30
CA VAL A 297 7.92 -3.89 73.03
C VAL A 297 8.30 -4.83 74.17
N GLU A 298 9.28 -5.72 73.98
CA GLU A 298 9.78 -6.60 75.05
C GLU A 298 10.38 -5.79 76.22
N LYS A 299 11.19 -4.77 75.94
CA LYS A 299 11.73 -3.87 76.97
C LYS A 299 10.64 -3.10 77.70
N GLU A 300 9.68 -2.53 76.97
CA GLU A 300 8.54 -1.80 77.54
C GLU A 300 7.69 -2.69 78.46
N ILE A 301 7.44 -3.94 78.06
CA ILE A 301 6.77 -4.96 78.89
C ILE A 301 7.62 -5.27 80.14
N GLN A 302 8.93 -5.52 79.99
CA GLN A 302 9.81 -5.78 81.13
C GLN A 302 9.85 -4.61 82.12
N ASP A 303 9.85 -3.36 81.64
CA ASP A 303 9.88 -2.18 82.49
C ASP A 303 8.53 -1.93 83.18
N MET A 304 7.39 -2.19 82.52
CA MET A 304 6.08 -2.21 83.17
C MET A 304 6.00 -3.24 84.31
N PHE A 305 6.67 -4.39 84.19
CA PHE A 305 6.74 -5.38 85.28
C PHE A 305 7.67 -4.96 86.43
N LYS A 306 8.69 -4.12 86.19
CA LYS A 306 9.61 -3.61 87.24
C LYS A 306 8.99 -2.51 88.10
N VAL A 307 7.98 -1.80 87.62
CA VAL A 307 7.33 -0.66 88.30
C VAL A 307 6.28 -1.09 89.35
N LYS A 308 6.07 -2.41 89.56
CA LYS A 308 5.17 -2.94 90.61
C LYS A 308 5.93 -3.71 91.71
N VAL A 309 6.66 -2.97 92.54
CA VAL A 309 7.12 -3.36 93.88
C VAL A 309 6.91 -2.17 94.82
#